data_AF-A0AAE0EFH2-F1
#
_entry.id   AF-A0AAE0EFH2-F1
#
_cell.length_a   1.000
_cell.length_b   1.000
_cell.length_c   1.000
_cell.angle_alpha   90.00
_cell.angle_beta   90.00
_cell.angle_gamma   90.00
#
_symmetry.space_group_name_H-M   'P 1'
#
loop_
_entity.id
_entity.type
_entity.pdbx_description
1 polymer ?
#
loop_
_entity_poly.entity_id
_entity_poly.type
_entity_poly.pdbx_seq_one_letter_code
_entity_poly.pdbx_strand_id
1 'polypeptide(L)'
;MFGIAKRAKDLRWHGFHKSEDGKMRHLVDSLAWSAINRKLPYFASDPRNIRFGIATDGFNPYQDLSSRYICWPAILAVYNFLPLFCMSKESSMLILLIPGPKQPGNDIDIFLVPLIEDLKDLWTIGIYAYDAYNDSTFNLKAILMWTINDFSAYGNMSGWPRKGRYACPVCRENTCSKWLPHSRKFLYMGHTLFLAMDHPFLIKLVWFNGKHEKVANRSYVLVKRFTRK
;
A
#
# COMPACT_ATOMS: atom_id res chain seq x y z
N MET A 1 9.27 -16.01 -13.21
CA MET A 1 8.77 -14.84 -13.98
C MET A 1 9.61 -14.54 -15.22
N PHE A 2 10.94 -14.43 -15.12
CA PHE A 2 11.84 -14.08 -16.25
C PHE A 2 12.22 -15.25 -17.19
N GLY A 3 11.87 -16.50 -16.85
CA GLY A 3 12.17 -17.67 -17.69
C GLY A 3 11.34 -17.81 -18.97
N ILE A 4 10.34 -16.94 -19.20
CA ILE A 4 9.55 -16.91 -20.44
C ILE A 4 9.81 -15.58 -21.13
N ALA A 5 10.39 -15.61 -22.33
CA ALA A 5 10.82 -14.40 -23.06
C ALA A 5 9.72 -13.33 -23.19
N LYS A 6 8.49 -13.75 -23.54
CA LYS A 6 7.34 -12.83 -23.62
C LYS A 6 7.05 -12.14 -22.28
N ARG A 7 6.96 -12.89 -21.18
CA ARG A 7 6.72 -12.31 -19.85
C ARG A 7 7.87 -11.43 -19.39
N ALA A 8 9.11 -11.83 -19.65
CA ALA A 8 10.30 -11.06 -19.30
C ALA A 8 10.33 -9.69 -20.01
N LYS A 9 9.88 -9.64 -21.28
CA LYS A 9 9.67 -8.39 -22.02
C LYS A 9 8.56 -7.54 -21.39
N ASP A 10 7.40 -8.15 -21.09
CA ASP A 10 6.24 -7.45 -20.54
C ASP A 10 6.51 -6.82 -19.17
N LEU A 11 7.39 -7.42 -18.36
CA LEU A 11 7.83 -6.87 -17.07
C LEU A 11 8.60 -5.54 -17.16
N ARG A 12 9.07 -5.17 -18.35
CA ARG A 12 9.78 -3.90 -18.58
C ARG A 12 8.87 -2.82 -19.13
N TRP A 13 7.61 -3.14 -19.41
CA TRP A 13 6.67 -2.24 -20.07
C TRP A 13 6.62 -0.87 -19.40
N HIS A 14 6.54 -0.86 -18.07
CA HIS A 14 6.49 0.37 -17.26
C HIS A 14 7.68 1.31 -17.51
N GLY A 15 8.86 0.78 -17.86
CA GLY A 15 10.08 1.58 -18.07
C GLY A 15 10.02 2.45 -19.32
N PHE A 16 9.19 2.08 -20.30
CA PHE A 16 9.13 2.72 -21.63
C PHE A 16 7.80 3.41 -21.93
N HIS A 17 6.78 3.24 -21.08
CA HIS A 17 5.40 3.69 -21.37
C HIS A 17 4.84 4.62 -20.29
N LYS A 18 5.68 5.51 -19.76
CA LYS A 18 5.22 6.56 -18.84
C LYS A 18 4.44 7.63 -19.61
N SER A 19 3.28 8.02 -19.10
CA SER A 19 2.47 9.09 -19.68
C SER A 19 3.17 10.45 -19.56
N GLU A 20 3.14 11.24 -20.63
CA GLU A 20 3.75 12.58 -20.68
C GLU A 20 2.73 13.72 -20.50
N ASP A 21 1.44 13.45 -20.70
CA ASP A 21 0.35 14.42 -20.66
C ASP A 21 -0.20 14.69 -19.24
N GLY A 22 0.48 14.18 -18.21
CA GLY A 22 0.07 14.31 -16.82
C GLY A 22 -1.15 13.47 -16.42
N LYS A 23 -1.70 12.63 -17.31
CA LYS A 23 -2.82 11.73 -16.97
C LYS A 23 -2.29 10.38 -16.48
N MET A 24 -2.94 9.85 -15.44
CA MET A 24 -2.61 8.55 -14.90
C MET A 24 -3.30 7.44 -15.71
N ARG A 25 -2.52 6.62 -16.41
CA ARG A 25 -2.99 5.41 -17.13
C ARG A 25 -2.47 4.13 -16.52
N HIS A 26 -1.38 4.23 -15.79
CA HIS A 26 -0.74 3.13 -15.10
C HIS A 26 -0.12 3.60 -13.78
N LEU A 27 0.22 2.67 -12.89
CA LEU A 27 0.86 2.97 -11.60
C LEU A 27 2.20 3.70 -11.75
N VAL A 28 2.88 3.55 -12.89
CA VAL A 28 4.12 4.28 -13.22
C VAL A 28 3.92 5.79 -13.33
N ASP A 29 2.71 6.23 -13.64
CA ASP A 29 2.35 7.65 -13.73
C ASP A 29 2.06 8.26 -12.34
N SER A 30 2.03 7.45 -11.28
CA SER A 30 1.75 7.93 -9.93
C SER A 30 2.90 8.77 -9.34
N LEU A 31 2.53 9.75 -8.52
CA LEU A 31 3.48 10.55 -7.76
C LEU A 31 4.33 9.67 -6.82
N ALA A 32 3.77 8.58 -6.29
CA ALA A 32 4.47 7.63 -5.44
C ALA A 32 5.59 6.92 -6.20
N TRP A 33 5.31 6.44 -7.42
CA TRP A 33 6.32 5.84 -8.29
C TRP A 33 7.44 6.83 -8.64
N SER A 34 7.06 8.04 -9.03
CA SER A 34 8.02 9.13 -9.32
C SER A 34 8.91 9.45 -8.10
N ALA A 35 8.32 9.53 -6.90
CA ALA A 35 9.05 9.77 -5.67
C ALA A 35 10.03 8.64 -5.32
N ILE A 36 9.66 7.38 -5.59
CA ILE A 36 10.52 6.21 -5.42
C ILE A 36 11.69 6.27 -6.40
N ASN A 37 11.43 6.47 -7.69
CA ASN A 37 12.49 6.56 -8.70
C ASN A 37 13.48 7.68 -8.39
N ARG A 38 12.99 8.85 -7.94
CA ARG A 38 13.86 9.97 -7.52
C ARG A 38 14.72 9.63 -6.31
N LYS A 39 14.17 8.89 -5.34
CA LYS A 39 14.91 8.49 -4.13
C LYS A 39 15.88 7.35 -4.38
N LEU A 40 15.59 6.48 -5.35
CA LEU A 40 16.30 5.23 -5.60
C LEU A 40 16.66 5.10 -7.09
N PRO A 41 17.51 6.00 -7.63
CA PRO A 41 17.82 6.05 -9.06
C PRO A 41 18.50 4.76 -9.56
N TYR A 42 19.40 4.18 -8.78
CA TYR A 42 20.07 2.90 -9.10
C TYR A 42 19.11 1.72 -9.19
N PHE A 43 18.03 1.73 -8.39
CA PHE A 43 16.99 0.71 -8.51
C PHE A 43 16.14 0.94 -9.77
N ALA A 44 15.79 2.20 -10.02
CA ALA A 44 14.95 2.60 -11.14
C ALA A 44 15.62 2.47 -12.51
N SER A 45 16.96 2.52 -12.57
CA SER A 45 17.72 2.43 -13.81
C SER A 45 17.62 1.06 -14.50
N ASP A 46 17.35 -0.01 -13.74
CA ASP A 46 17.09 -1.32 -14.32
C ASP A 46 15.57 -1.61 -14.35
N PRO A 47 14.92 -1.58 -15.53
CA PRO A 47 13.48 -1.86 -15.65
C PRO A 47 13.13 -3.33 -15.38
N ARG A 48 14.11 -4.22 -15.18
CA ARG A 48 13.86 -5.60 -14.76
C ARG A 48 13.61 -5.72 -13.25
N ASN A 49 13.99 -4.71 -12.47
CA ASN A 49 13.73 -4.71 -11.03
C ASN A 49 12.22 -4.64 -10.74
N ILE A 50 11.78 -5.45 -9.78
CA ILE A 50 10.36 -5.71 -9.53
C ILE A 50 9.80 -4.78 -8.46
N ARG A 51 8.61 -4.25 -8.72
CA ARG A 51 7.85 -3.42 -7.78
C ARG A 51 6.59 -4.17 -7.37
N PHE A 52 6.51 -4.44 -6.08
CA PHE A 52 5.36 -5.11 -5.49
C PHE A 52 4.43 -4.13 -4.79
N GLY A 53 3.15 -4.48 -4.75
CA GLY A 53 2.24 -4.04 -3.70
C GLY A 53 1.65 -5.24 -2.99
N ILE A 54 1.39 -5.10 -1.70
CA ILE A 54 0.77 -6.16 -0.89
C ILE A 54 -0.65 -5.76 -0.54
N ALA A 55 -1.60 -6.67 -0.73
CA ALA A 55 -2.98 -6.52 -0.29
C ALA A 55 -3.29 -7.52 0.81
N THR A 56 -3.92 -7.06 1.90
CA THR A 56 -4.35 -7.93 2.99
C THR A 56 -5.70 -7.48 3.52
N ASP A 57 -6.61 -8.42 3.73
CA ASP A 57 -7.89 -8.18 4.37
C ASP A 57 -8.46 -9.49 4.96
N GLY A 58 -9.42 -9.38 5.86
CA GLY A 58 -10.17 -10.52 6.36
C GLY A 58 -11.35 -10.84 5.45
N PHE A 59 -11.44 -12.09 4.97
CA PHE A 59 -12.63 -12.59 4.28
C PHE A 59 -13.24 -13.79 5.00
N ASN A 60 -14.54 -13.95 4.90
CA ASN A 60 -15.24 -15.12 5.41
C ASN A 60 -15.57 -16.08 4.25
N PRO A 61 -14.89 -17.24 4.14
CA PRO A 61 -15.15 -18.20 3.06
C PRO A 61 -16.55 -18.80 3.11
N TYR A 62 -17.20 -18.82 4.28
CA TYR A 62 -18.53 -19.40 4.47
C TYR A 62 -19.66 -18.37 4.33
N GLN A 63 -19.33 -17.09 4.07
CA GLN A 63 -20.30 -16.00 3.89
C GLN A 63 -21.39 -16.01 4.98
N ASP A 64 -22.65 -16.15 4.60
CA ASP A 64 -23.81 -16.12 5.49
C ASP A 64 -24.02 -17.44 6.26
N LEU A 65 -23.36 -18.52 5.87
CA LEU A 65 -23.53 -19.84 6.48
C LEU A 65 -22.86 -19.95 7.85
N SER A 66 -21.82 -19.15 8.10
CA SER A 66 -21.10 -19.15 9.38
C SER A 66 -20.22 -17.93 9.52
N SER A 67 -20.39 -17.16 10.60
CA SER A 67 -19.50 -16.05 10.99
C SER A 67 -18.34 -16.48 11.90
N ARG A 68 -18.21 -17.78 12.18
CA ARG A 68 -17.24 -18.33 13.15
C ARG A 68 -15.83 -18.49 12.58
N TYR A 69 -15.63 -18.20 11.30
CA TYR A 69 -14.37 -18.43 10.62
C TYR A 69 -14.02 -17.25 9.75
N ILE A 70 -12.79 -16.77 9.89
CA ILE A 70 -12.21 -15.70 9.09
C ILE A 70 -10.92 -16.25 8.49
N CYS A 71 -10.65 -15.86 7.26
CA CYS A 71 -9.42 -16.14 6.59
C CYS A 71 -8.76 -14.82 6.18
N TRP A 72 -7.46 -14.70 6.44
CA TRP A 72 -6.69 -13.49 6.15
C TRP A 72 -5.62 -13.80 5.10
N PRO A 73 -5.92 -13.61 3.80
CA PRO A 73 -4.93 -13.72 2.74
C PRO A 73 -4.01 -12.50 2.75
N ALA A 74 -2.75 -12.74 2.43
CA ALA A 74 -1.85 -11.71 1.94
C ALA A 74 -1.49 -12.02 0.48
N ILE A 75 -1.74 -11.05 -0.40
CA ILE A 75 -1.54 -11.19 -1.84
C ILE A 75 -0.51 -10.16 -2.28
N LEU A 76 0.52 -10.62 -2.99
CA LEU A 76 1.56 -9.78 -3.55
C LEU A 76 1.30 -9.58 -5.05
N ALA A 77 1.09 -8.35 -5.49
CA ALA A 77 0.86 -7.98 -6.88
C ALA A 77 2.13 -7.38 -7.51
N VAL A 78 2.45 -7.79 -8.74
CA VAL A 78 3.60 -7.28 -9.51
C VAL A 78 3.17 -6.14 -10.42
N TYR A 79 3.62 -4.92 -10.12
CA TYR A 79 3.20 -3.70 -10.83
C TYR A 79 4.02 -3.36 -12.07
N ASN A 80 4.91 -4.26 -12.47
CA ASN A 80 5.80 -4.07 -13.60
C ASN A 80 5.11 -4.28 -14.95
N PHE A 81 4.04 -5.09 -14.96
CA PHE A 81 3.30 -5.45 -16.16
C PHE A 81 2.48 -4.29 -16.70
N LEU A 82 2.10 -4.39 -17.98
CA LEU A 82 1.19 -3.45 -18.62
C LEU A 82 -0.21 -3.41 -17.96
N PRO A 83 -1.01 -2.35 -18.17
CA PRO A 83 -2.23 -2.08 -17.42
C PRO A 83 -3.25 -3.22 -17.41
N LEU A 84 -3.38 -3.94 -18.53
CA LEU A 84 -4.30 -5.07 -18.66
C LEU A 84 -3.95 -6.24 -17.73
N PHE A 85 -2.67 -6.42 -17.41
CA PHE A 85 -2.18 -7.53 -16.58
C PHE A 85 -1.68 -7.10 -15.21
N CYS A 86 -1.45 -5.80 -14.96
CA CYS A 86 -0.85 -5.30 -13.72
C CYS A 86 -1.60 -5.75 -12.45
N MET A 87 -2.92 -5.91 -12.52
CA MET A 87 -3.77 -6.36 -11.40
C MET A 87 -4.50 -7.68 -11.70
N SER A 88 -4.01 -8.45 -12.67
CA SER A 88 -4.63 -9.73 -13.00
C SER A 88 -4.24 -10.82 -12.00
N LYS A 89 -4.93 -11.95 -12.05
CA LYS A 89 -4.59 -13.11 -11.22
C LYS A 89 -3.19 -13.65 -11.56
N GLU A 90 -2.71 -13.48 -12.79
CA GLU A 90 -1.40 -13.97 -13.22
C GLU A 90 -0.23 -13.10 -12.72
N SER A 91 -0.50 -11.84 -12.36
CA SER A 91 0.47 -10.93 -11.74
C SER A 91 0.39 -10.92 -10.20
N SER A 92 -0.57 -11.64 -9.63
CA SER A 92 -0.83 -11.69 -8.21
C SER A 92 -0.41 -13.06 -7.65
N MET A 93 0.28 -13.05 -6.52
CA MET A 93 0.74 -14.26 -5.84
C MET A 93 0.14 -14.28 -4.43
N LEU A 94 -0.60 -15.34 -4.10
CA LEU A 94 -1.00 -15.60 -2.71
C LEU A 94 0.26 -16.07 -1.96
N ILE A 95 0.75 -15.24 -1.06
CA ILE A 95 2.00 -15.50 -0.31
C ILE A 95 1.72 -16.14 1.05
N LEU A 96 0.55 -15.87 1.62
CA LEU A 96 0.19 -16.27 2.97
C LEU A 96 -1.33 -16.37 3.07
N LEU A 97 -1.79 -17.39 3.76
CA LEU A 97 -3.20 -17.59 4.07
C LEU A 97 -3.29 -17.93 5.56
N ILE A 98 -3.88 -17.03 6.35
CA ILE A 98 -4.03 -17.23 7.80
C ILE A 98 -5.49 -17.61 8.09
N PRO A 99 -5.79 -18.89 8.28
CA PRO A 99 -7.11 -19.32 8.75
C PRO A 99 -7.24 -19.12 10.26
N GLY A 100 -8.43 -18.71 10.73
CA GLY A 100 -8.68 -18.69 12.16
C GLY A 100 -10.11 -18.33 12.56
N PRO A 101 -10.54 -18.66 13.78
CA PRO A 101 -11.85 -18.24 14.28
C PRO A 101 -11.95 -16.72 14.50
N LYS A 102 -10.82 -16.01 14.50
CA LYS A 102 -10.71 -14.56 14.70
C LYS A 102 -9.64 -13.99 13.77
N GLN A 103 -9.73 -12.69 13.51
CA GLN A 103 -8.68 -11.94 12.83
C GLN A 103 -7.33 -12.05 13.59
N PRO A 104 -6.19 -12.10 12.88
CA PRO A 104 -4.87 -12.20 13.51
C PRO A 104 -4.53 -10.99 14.39
N GLY A 105 -5.14 -9.83 14.12
CA GLY A 105 -4.90 -8.64 14.93
C GLY A 105 -3.44 -8.20 14.84
N ASN A 106 -2.79 -8.01 15.99
CA ASN A 106 -1.38 -7.64 16.06
C ASN A 106 -0.45 -8.79 15.69
N ASP A 107 -0.88 -10.05 15.86
CA ASP A 107 -0.06 -11.23 15.61
C ASP A 107 0.22 -11.46 14.12
N ILE A 108 -0.37 -10.64 13.24
CA ILE A 108 -0.06 -10.64 11.80
C ILE A 108 1.43 -10.40 11.54
N ASP A 109 2.13 -9.70 12.43
CA ASP A 109 3.57 -9.43 12.31
C ASP A 109 4.39 -10.72 12.33
N ILE A 110 4.03 -11.69 13.17
CA ILE A 110 4.67 -13.02 13.26
C ILE A 110 4.56 -13.75 11.92
N PHE A 111 3.38 -13.76 11.30
CA PHE A 111 3.17 -14.47 10.05
C PHE A 111 3.85 -13.81 8.84
N LEU A 112 4.09 -12.49 8.91
CA LEU A 112 4.76 -11.74 7.84
C LEU A 112 6.29 -11.79 7.93
N VAL A 113 6.87 -12.30 9.02
CA VAL A 113 8.35 -12.37 9.18
C VAL A 113 9.03 -13.01 7.97
N PRO A 114 8.61 -14.18 7.45
CA PRO A 114 9.29 -14.81 6.31
C PRO A 114 9.28 -13.91 5.07
N LEU A 115 8.12 -13.31 4.76
CA LEU A 115 8.01 -12.37 3.65
C LEU A 115 8.92 -11.15 3.82
N ILE A 116 8.98 -10.60 5.04
CA ILE A 116 9.80 -9.42 5.33
C ILE A 116 11.28 -9.74 5.12
N GLU A 117 11.75 -10.92 5.54
CA GLU A 117 13.12 -11.36 5.30
C GLU A 117 13.40 -11.56 3.80
N ASP A 118 12.51 -12.22 3.06
CA ASP A 118 12.65 -12.38 1.60
C ASP A 118 12.71 -11.02 0.87
N LEU A 119 11.87 -10.06 1.27
CA LEU A 119 11.86 -8.71 0.71
C LEU A 119 13.13 -7.93 1.08
N LYS A 120 13.70 -8.15 2.27
CA LYS A 120 14.98 -7.56 2.66
C LYS A 120 16.10 -8.12 1.80
N ASP A 121 16.17 -9.43 1.61
CA ASP A 121 17.19 -10.09 0.79
C ASP A 121 17.12 -9.65 -0.66
N LEU A 122 15.91 -9.60 -1.24
CA LEU A 122 15.67 -9.06 -2.58
C LEU A 122 16.10 -7.60 -2.74
N TRP A 123 16.05 -6.81 -1.67
CA TRP A 123 16.46 -5.41 -1.69
C TRP A 123 17.98 -5.24 -1.52
N THR A 124 18.56 -5.89 -0.51
CA THR A 124 19.96 -5.71 -0.10
C THR A 124 20.90 -6.44 -1.05
N ILE A 125 20.72 -7.75 -1.20
CA ILE A 125 21.59 -8.65 -1.97
C ILE A 125 21.06 -8.73 -3.41
N GLY A 126 19.76 -8.96 -3.56
CA GLY A 126 19.15 -9.36 -4.83
C GLY A 126 19.38 -10.85 -5.12
N ILE A 127 18.82 -11.32 -6.23
CA ILE A 127 18.95 -12.72 -6.67
C ILE A 127 19.41 -12.73 -8.13
N TYR A 128 20.41 -13.56 -8.46
CA TYR A 128 20.77 -13.76 -9.86
C TYR A 128 19.66 -14.49 -10.60
N ALA A 129 19.04 -13.80 -11.56
CA ALA A 129 17.96 -14.32 -12.38
C ALA A 129 18.41 -14.39 -13.85
N TYR A 130 18.01 -15.47 -14.53
CA TYR A 130 18.16 -15.59 -15.97
C TYR A 130 16.97 -14.90 -16.66
N ASP A 131 17.29 -14.05 -17.62
CA ASP A 131 16.35 -13.31 -18.44
C ASP A 131 16.26 -13.93 -19.83
N ALA A 132 15.16 -14.66 -20.07
CA ALA A 132 14.93 -15.34 -21.34
C ALA A 132 14.66 -14.38 -22.51
N TYR A 133 14.46 -13.07 -22.26
CA TYR A 133 14.26 -12.10 -23.33
C TYR A 133 15.57 -11.57 -23.91
N ASN A 134 16.56 -11.23 -23.07
CA ASN A 134 17.88 -10.79 -23.55
C ASN A 134 18.94 -11.91 -23.55
N ASP A 135 18.59 -13.14 -23.14
CA ASP A 135 19.54 -14.26 -23.00
C ASP A 135 20.74 -13.86 -22.12
N SER A 136 20.44 -13.31 -20.95
CA SER A 136 21.46 -12.80 -20.02
C SER A 136 21.08 -13.04 -18.57
N THR A 137 22.07 -13.10 -17.70
CA THR A 137 21.84 -13.09 -16.25
C THR A 137 21.96 -11.67 -15.71
N PHE A 138 21.19 -11.37 -14.68
CA PHE A 138 21.23 -10.08 -14.00
C PHE A 138 20.91 -10.24 -12.52
N ASN A 139 21.34 -9.27 -11.72
CA ASN A 139 20.97 -9.23 -10.31
C ASN A 139 19.58 -8.60 -10.17
N LEU A 140 18.57 -9.44 -9.96
CA LEU A 140 17.20 -9.02 -9.75
C LEU A 140 17.02 -8.46 -8.34
N LYS A 141 16.56 -7.20 -8.26
CA LYS A 141 16.11 -6.60 -7.01
C LYS A 141 14.62 -6.34 -7.01
N ALA A 142 14.04 -6.25 -5.82
CA ALA A 142 12.64 -5.87 -5.65
C ALA A 142 12.41 -4.86 -4.54
N ILE A 143 11.29 -4.13 -4.64
CA ILE A 143 10.79 -3.26 -3.57
C ILE A 143 9.30 -3.51 -3.32
N LEU A 144 8.88 -3.29 -2.08
CA LEU A 144 7.48 -3.13 -1.73
C LEU A 144 7.11 -1.64 -1.74
N MET A 145 6.20 -1.23 -2.61
CA MET A 145 5.83 0.18 -2.78
C MET A 145 4.81 0.65 -1.74
N TRP A 146 3.74 -0.13 -1.53
CA TRP A 146 2.65 0.20 -0.63
C TRP A 146 1.82 -1.03 -0.25
N THR A 147 0.94 -0.82 0.73
CA THR A 147 -0.04 -1.80 1.18
C THR A 147 -1.45 -1.38 0.76
N ILE A 148 -2.26 -2.31 0.24
CA ILE A 148 -3.67 -2.13 -0.09
C ILE A 148 -4.50 -2.80 1.00
N ASN A 149 -5.05 -1.99 1.90
CA ASN A 149 -5.77 -2.45 3.07
C ASN A 149 -6.96 -1.53 3.32
N ASP A 150 -8.03 -2.06 3.91
CA ASP A 150 -9.03 -1.22 4.56
C ASP A 150 -8.43 -0.57 5.83
N PHE A 151 -9.19 0.31 6.49
CA PHE A 151 -8.67 1.01 7.67
C PHE A 151 -8.40 0.06 8.85
N SER A 152 -9.14 -1.04 8.95
CA SER A 152 -8.95 -2.05 10.00
C SER A 152 -7.65 -2.83 9.80
N ALA A 153 -7.47 -3.41 8.61
CA ALA A 153 -6.29 -4.14 8.19
C ALA A 153 -5.04 -3.23 8.22
N TYR A 154 -5.18 -1.95 7.83
CA TYR A 154 -4.09 -0.98 7.93
C TYR A 154 -3.55 -0.87 9.36
N GLY A 155 -4.42 -0.80 10.36
CA GLY A 155 -3.99 -0.75 11.77
C GLY A 155 -3.22 -1.99 12.22
N ASN A 156 -3.59 -3.18 11.73
CA ASN A 156 -2.86 -4.43 12.02
C ASN A 156 -1.49 -4.41 11.33
N MET A 157 -1.47 -4.07 10.04
CA MET A 157 -0.27 -4.07 9.20
C MET A 157 0.77 -3.03 9.60
N SER A 158 0.33 -1.85 10.06
CA SER A 158 1.22 -0.73 10.40
C SER A 158 1.48 -0.59 11.91
N GLY A 159 0.74 -1.32 12.74
CA GLY A 159 0.68 -1.09 14.19
C GLY A 159 0.04 0.26 14.56
N TRP A 160 -0.64 0.94 13.63
CA TRP A 160 -1.23 2.25 13.87
C TRP A 160 -2.52 2.14 14.70
N PRO A 161 -2.75 3.03 15.68
CA PRO A 161 -3.99 3.04 16.44
C PRO A 161 -5.18 3.34 15.52
N ARG A 162 -6.15 2.42 15.45
CA ARG A 162 -7.39 2.59 14.66
C ARG A 162 -8.46 3.42 15.35
N LYS A 163 -8.29 3.66 16.64
CA LYS A 163 -9.28 4.30 17.53
C LYS A 163 -8.53 5.20 18.50
N GLY A 164 -9.26 6.14 19.08
CA GLY A 164 -8.71 7.03 20.09
C GLY A 164 -8.38 8.41 19.54
N ARG A 165 -7.67 9.20 20.34
CA ARG A 165 -7.38 10.60 20.04
C ARG A 165 -6.60 10.81 18.74
N TYR A 166 -5.78 9.83 18.35
CA TYR A 166 -4.79 9.93 17.27
C TYR A 166 -5.02 8.94 16.13
N ALA A 167 -6.28 8.56 15.87
CA ALA A 167 -6.57 7.50 14.92
C ALA A 167 -6.16 7.82 13.47
N CYS A 168 -6.13 9.09 13.05
CA CYS A 168 -5.80 9.44 11.68
C CYS A 168 -4.28 9.32 11.41
N PRO A 169 -3.81 8.45 10.49
CA PRO A 169 -2.39 8.30 10.18
C PRO A 169 -1.79 9.51 9.45
N VAL A 170 -2.63 10.33 8.83
CA VAL A 170 -2.24 11.56 8.13
C VAL A 170 -2.09 12.71 9.11
N CYS A 171 -3.11 12.97 9.95
CA CYS A 171 -3.08 14.07 10.91
C CYS A 171 -2.22 13.78 12.15
N ARG A 172 -2.13 12.51 12.56
CA ARG A 172 -1.39 12.07 13.75
C ARG A 172 -1.83 12.82 15.01
N GLU A 173 -0.92 13.52 15.67
CA GLU A 173 -1.18 14.36 16.85
C GLU A 173 -2.19 15.49 16.56
N ASN A 174 -2.25 15.96 15.32
CA ASN A 174 -3.17 17.00 14.86
C ASN A 174 -4.56 16.44 14.49
N THR A 175 -4.85 15.18 14.82
CA THR A 175 -6.18 14.60 14.60
C THR A 175 -7.21 15.42 15.39
N CYS A 176 -8.19 16.01 14.69
CA CYS A 176 -9.25 16.78 15.31
C CYS A 176 -10.28 15.85 15.97
N SER A 177 -9.91 15.26 17.10
CA SER A 177 -10.78 14.35 17.85
C SER A 177 -11.36 15.03 19.09
N LYS A 178 -12.63 14.74 19.37
CA LYS A 178 -13.36 15.19 20.55
C LYS A 178 -13.91 13.97 21.30
N TRP A 179 -13.59 13.86 22.58
CA TRP A 179 -14.20 12.84 23.43
C TRP A 179 -15.65 13.21 23.72
N LEU A 180 -16.57 12.26 23.53
CA LEU A 180 -17.97 12.38 23.90
C LEU A 180 -18.20 11.60 25.21
N PRO A 181 -18.37 12.28 26.37
CA PRO A 181 -18.43 11.60 27.67
C PRO A 181 -19.56 10.58 27.79
N HIS A 182 -20.75 10.93 27.26
CA HIS A 182 -21.95 10.10 27.37
C HIS A 182 -21.91 8.86 26.48
N SER A 183 -21.32 8.95 25.28
CA SER A 183 -21.20 7.80 24.37
C SER A 183 -19.89 7.02 24.53
N ARG A 184 -18.96 7.53 25.34
CA ARG A 184 -17.61 6.98 25.57
C ARG A 184 -16.86 6.69 24.27
N LYS A 185 -17.00 7.60 23.29
CA LYS A 185 -16.37 7.49 21.96
C LYS A 185 -15.66 8.78 21.59
N PHE A 186 -14.65 8.66 20.73
CA PHE A 186 -14.07 9.81 20.04
C PHE A 186 -14.89 10.10 18.78
N LEU A 187 -15.30 11.36 18.65
CA LEU A 187 -15.83 11.94 17.42
C LEU A 187 -14.67 12.62 16.69
N TYR A 188 -14.52 12.34 15.39
CA TYR A 188 -13.54 13.01 14.55
C TYR A 188 -14.21 14.16 13.81
N MET A 189 -13.85 15.38 14.21
CA MET A 189 -14.17 16.62 13.51
C MET A 189 -13.07 16.89 12.48
N GLY A 190 -13.09 18.04 11.81
CA GLY A 190 -12.07 18.32 10.79
C GLY A 190 -12.51 17.94 9.37
N HIS A 191 -13.81 18.03 9.07
CA HIS A 191 -14.39 17.57 7.79
C HIS A 191 -13.80 18.29 6.58
N THR A 192 -13.27 19.50 6.77
CA THR A 192 -12.77 20.36 5.71
C THR A 192 -11.24 20.39 5.63
N LEU A 193 -10.54 19.76 6.59
CA LEU A 193 -9.07 19.75 6.69
C LEU A 193 -8.34 19.30 5.42
N PHE A 194 -8.95 18.43 4.61
CA PHE A 194 -8.32 17.83 3.42
C PHE A 194 -8.80 18.42 2.09
N LEU A 195 -9.72 19.38 2.15
CA LEU A 195 -10.23 20.07 0.98
C LEU A 195 -9.17 21.00 0.40
N ALA A 196 -9.27 21.29 -0.90
CA ALA A 196 -8.42 22.29 -1.54
C ALA A 196 -8.73 23.69 -0.99
N MET A 197 -7.74 24.59 -0.99
CA MET A 197 -7.85 25.93 -0.40
C MET A 197 -8.96 26.79 -1.01
N ASP A 198 -9.33 26.50 -2.26
CA ASP A 198 -10.37 27.14 -3.05
C ASP A 198 -11.74 26.41 -2.95
N HIS A 199 -11.84 25.35 -2.15
CA HIS A 199 -13.04 24.54 -2.10
C HIS A 199 -14.22 25.30 -1.44
N PRO A 200 -15.41 25.39 -2.07
CA PRO A 200 -16.53 26.19 -1.56
C PRO A 200 -16.98 25.84 -0.12
N PHE A 201 -16.80 24.59 0.29
CA PHE A 201 -17.15 24.14 1.64
C PHE A 201 -16.28 24.73 2.75
N LEU A 202 -15.10 25.29 2.45
CA LEU A 202 -14.30 26.01 3.44
C LEU A 202 -14.98 27.30 3.93
N ILE A 203 -15.89 27.86 3.13
CA ILE A 203 -16.65 29.07 3.45
C ILE A 203 -17.97 28.73 4.15
N LYS A 204 -18.51 27.52 3.92
CA LYS A 204 -19.79 27.04 4.48
C LYS A 204 -19.64 26.52 5.92
N LEU A 205 -19.06 27.32 6.81
CA LEU A 205 -18.76 26.93 8.20
C LEU A 205 -19.99 26.45 8.98
N VAL A 206 -21.16 27.03 8.70
CA VAL A 206 -22.44 26.72 9.36
C VAL A 206 -22.90 25.28 9.08
N TRP A 207 -22.47 24.68 7.96
CA TRP A 207 -22.80 23.29 7.64
C TRP A 207 -21.92 22.28 8.39
N PHE A 208 -20.89 22.77 9.10
CA PHE A 208 -19.94 21.96 9.85
C PHE A 208 -19.94 22.38 11.33
N ASN A 209 -18.77 22.72 11.88
CA ASN A 209 -18.59 23.03 13.29
C ASN A 209 -18.45 24.54 13.58
N GLY A 210 -18.72 25.39 12.59
CA GLY A 210 -18.62 26.85 12.72
C GLY A 210 -17.19 27.40 12.86
N LYS A 211 -16.15 26.58 12.70
CA LYS A 211 -14.75 26.99 12.88
C LYS A 211 -13.96 26.88 11.57
N HIS A 212 -13.10 27.86 11.33
CA HIS A 212 -12.09 27.75 10.28
C HIS A 212 -11.08 26.67 10.65
N GLU A 213 -10.98 25.65 9.80
CA GLU A 213 -10.02 24.56 9.96
C GLU A 213 -8.76 24.90 9.13
N LYS A 214 -7.56 24.79 9.73
CA LYS A 214 -6.31 24.99 8.99
C LYS A 214 -6.08 23.77 8.10
N VAL A 215 -6.01 23.97 6.79
CA VAL A 215 -5.79 22.90 5.81
C VAL A 215 -4.55 22.09 6.19
N ALA A 216 -4.72 20.77 6.32
CA ALA A 216 -3.63 19.87 6.65
C ALA A 216 -2.70 19.74 5.44
N ASN A 217 -1.38 19.86 5.67
CA ASN A 217 -0.40 19.65 4.61
C ASN A 217 -0.49 18.20 4.11
N ARG A 218 -0.76 18.02 2.82
CA ARG A 218 -0.86 16.70 2.15
C ARG A 218 0.50 16.02 2.10
N SER A 219 0.92 15.51 3.25
CA SER A 219 2.10 14.66 3.36
C SER A 219 1.65 13.26 2.97
N TYR A 220 2.00 12.80 1.76
CA TYR A 220 1.83 11.40 1.39
C TYR A 220 2.56 10.54 2.43
N VAL A 221 1.82 9.74 3.19
CA VAL A 221 2.40 8.79 4.14
C VAL A 221 2.99 7.65 3.32
N LEU A 222 4.24 7.81 2.88
CA LEU A 222 5.10 6.67 2.59
C LEU A 222 5.39 6.03 3.94
N VAL A 223 4.69 4.94 4.27
CA VAL A 223 4.95 4.17 5.48
C VAL A 223 6.35 3.56 5.36
N LYS A 224 7.35 4.29 5.84
CA LYS A 224 8.65 3.74 6.22
C LYS A 224 8.60 3.43 7.71
N ARG A 225 8.44 2.15 8.05
CA ARG A 225 9.16 1.44 9.13
C ARG A 225 8.52 0.06 9.36
N PHE A 226 9.12 -0.98 8.78
CA PHE A 226 9.16 -2.31 9.39
C PHE A 226 10.48 -2.42 10.15
N THR A 227 10.66 -1.61 11.20
CA THR A 227 11.70 -1.86 12.19
C THR A 227 11.13 -1.53 13.56
N ARG A 228 10.89 -2.56 14.37
CA ARG A 228 10.85 -2.41 15.83
C ARG A 228 12.28 -2.28 16.33
N LYS A 229 12.49 -1.36 17.27
CA LYS A 229 13.57 -1.43 18.24
C LYS A 229 13.35 -2.64 19.14
#